data_AF-A0A0J7I2D6-F1
#
_entry.id   AF-A0A0J7I2D6-F1
#
_cell.length_a   1.000
_cell.length_b   1.000
_cell.length_c   1.000
_cell.angle_alpha   90.00
_cell.angle_beta   90.00
_cell.angle_gamma   90.00
#
_symmetry.space_group_name_H-M   'P 1'
#
loop_
_entity.id
_entity.type
_entity.pdbx_description
1 polymer ?
#
loop_
_entity_poly.entity_id
_entity_poly.type
_entity_poly.pdbx_seq_one_letter_code
_entity_poly.pdbx_strand_id
1 'polypeptide(L)'
;MKKTFLFFLVAFLMSLSNLNAQQSSDYIIMLDNGRSTTNDSYVHMKRGAVKLMEELLACNPRNRVAVVQYGAGIYGNASGANKALIYIESDFTSDGFTAQNFERRLDFGDYFNESLDLIATAFNGAFTPDIVSSQTSLNLGQPLKIVVFTDAQRNSGTPHDSYLVNYNNTTLNSPLAFENVVKFKMGYQAQFTMIHANTDTQALRAAASISSAGGLYNGLLETNVSDPDNGVLPRLYYNRPNGFFIGHMEVDYWKEVASNICDPGNLATVNFRYEPGECIEGAAGIGGYYNIPAGATLVNLRLELVSVQDGSVYPITFTPSFGAGNFFNYYFQPSDFDYPVNNGATGQQKFRLSMVYLQNGEYKIAYSWNNYPYFDYDISMKCPVLRSAQSSVKEKMFTLTPNPTNGLFKVLLKNNLESGRLEIRDLNGNAVYNKVIRNEKEINIDISSRKEGVYIVNVINDKNEIYSEKIIKK
;
A
#
# COMPACT_ATOMS: atom_id res chain seq x y z
N MET A 1 5.87 44.10 -33.44
CA MET A 1 4.74 43.65 -32.60
C MET A 1 4.34 42.18 -32.83
N LYS A 2 4.21 41.67 -34.06
CA LYS A 2 3.84 40.25 -34.31
C LYS A 2 4.81 39.19 -33.73
N LYS A 3 6.12 39.45 -33.74
CA LYS A 3 7.13 38.50 -33.22
C LYS A 3 7.19 38.44 -31.69
N THR A 4 6.91 39.55 -31.01
CA THR A 4 6.87 39.63 -29.54
C THR A 4 5.64 38.92 -28.97
N PHE A 5 4.50 39.00 -29.67
CA PHE A 5 3.27 38.31 -29.29
C PHE A 5 3.39 36.78 -29.44
N LEU A 6 4.07 36.31 -30.48
CA LEU A 6 4.34 34.88 -30.68
C LEU A 6 5.26 34.31 -29.60
N PHE A 7 6.25 35.09 -29.13
CA PHE A 7 7.15 34.67 -28.05
C PHE A 7 6.43 34.58 -26.71
N PHE A 8 5.53 35.52 -26.40
CA PHE A 8 4.67 35.44 -25.22
C PHE A 8 3.66 34.30 -25.31
N LEU A 9 3.08 34.02 -26.49
CA LEU A 9 2.17 32.89 -26.69
C LEU A 9 2.90 31.54 -26.50
N VAL A 10 4.12 31.39 -27.02
CA VAL A 10 4.93 30.18 -26.85
C VAL A 10 5.40 30.03 -25.41
N ALA A 11 5.80 31.11 -24.72
CA ALA A 11 6.15 31.07 -23.30
C ALA A 11 4.92 30.80 -22.40
N PHE A 12 3.73 31.26 -22.79
CA PHE A 12 2.48 30.97 -22.10
C PHE A 12 2.02 29.52 -22.34
N LEU A 13 2.17 28.99 -23.57
CA LEU A 13 1.90 27.58 -23.89
C LEU A 13 2.93 26.64 -23.25
N MET A 14 4.19 27.05 -23.14
CA MET A 14 5.24 26.30 -22.43
C MET A 14 5.11 26.36 -20.90
N SER A 15 4.53 27.42 -20.35
CA SER A 15 4.17 27.49 -18.92
C SER A 15 2.86 26.76 -18.61
N LEU A 16 1.94 26.64 -19.58
CA LEU A 16 0.77 25.75 -19.51
C LEU A 16 1.16 24.27 -19.62
N SER A 17 2.18 23.90 -20.41
CA SER A 17 2.71 22.53 -20.44
C SER A 17 3.57 22.16 -19.23
N ASN A 18 4.01 23.16 -18.45
CA ASN A 18 4.64 22.95 -17.13
C ASN A 18 3.63 22.94 -15.97
N LEU A 19 2.33 22.94 -16.27
CA LEU A 19 1.29 22.42 -15.37
C LEU A 19 1.15 20.89 -15.52
N ASN A 20 2.24 20.17 -15.84
CA ASN A 20 2.38 18.77 -15.48
C ASN A 20 2.52 18.68 -13.94
N ALA A 21 1.45 19.01 -13.23
CA ALA A 21 1.27 18.62 -11.85
C ALA A 21 1.48 17.11 -11.79
N GLN A 22 2.37 16.64 -10.89
CA GLN A 22 2.68 15.23 -10.64
C GLN A 22 1.52 14.30 -11.03
N GLN A 23 1.69 13.59 -12.15
CA GLN A 23 0.65 12.72 -12.69
C GLN A 23 0.45 11.56 -11.70
N SER A 24 -0.75 11.44 -11.18
CA SER A 24 -1.17 10.33 -10.33
C SER A 24 -2.25 9.53 -11.06
N SER A 25 -2.60 8.36 -10.56
CA SER A 25 -3.56 7.49 -11.24
C SER A 25 -4.52 6.81 -10.28
N ASP A 26 -5.73 6.58 -10.81
CA ASP A 26 -6.73 5.72 -10.20
C ASP A 26 -6.57 4.33 -10.82
N TYR A 27 -6.19 3.36 -10.00
CA TYR A 27 -6.00 1.98 -10.41
C TYR A 27 -7.21 1.14 -10.01
N ILE A 28 -7.83 0.46 -10.97
CA ILE A 28 -8.73 -0.66 -10.66
C ILE A 28 -7.92 -1.94 -10.78
N ILE A 29 -7.80 -2.66 -9.67
CA ILE A 29 -7.24 -4.01 -9.64
C ILE A 29 -8.39 -5.00 -9.80
N MET A 30 -8.50 -5.55 -11.00
CA MET A 30 -9.54 -6.51 -11.36
C MET A 30 -9.04 -7.94 -11.12
N LEU A 31 -9.78 -8.70 -10.30
CA LEU A 31 -9.45 -10.07 -9.96
C LEU A 31 -10.49 -11.03 -10.52
N ASP A 32 -10.00 -11.95 -11.33
CA ASP A 32 -10.77 -13.04 -11.89
C ASP A 32 -11.18 -14.06 -10.82
N ASN A 33 -12.48 -14.34 -10.76
CA ASN A 33 -13.02 -15.36 -9.87
C ASN A 33 -13.66 -16.53 -10.62
N GLY A 34 -13.20 -16.79 -11.83
CA GLY A 34 -13.65 -17.88 -12.65
C GLY A 34 -13.65 -19.23 -12.02
N ARG A 35 -14.37 -20.11 -12.70
CA ARG A 35 -14.35 -21.54 -12.38
C ARG A 35 -12.96 -22.16 -12.58
N SER A 36 -12.15 -21.64 -13.49
CA SER A 36 -10.75 -22.03 -13.68
C SER A 36 -9.87 -21.63 -12.48
N THR A 37 -10.24 -20.57 -11.78
CA THR A 37 -9.52 -20.09 -10.61
C THR A 37 -9.81 -20.95 -9.39
N THR A 38 -8.90 -21.87 -9.08
CA THR A 38 -8.93 -22.68 -7.84
C THR A 38 -8.65 -21.81 -6.60
N ASN A 39 -8.91 -22.34 -5.40
CA ASN A 39 -8.59 -21.63 -4.15
C ASN A 39 -7.09 -21.32 -4.02
N ASP A 40 -6.23 -22.26 -4.39
CA ASP A 40 -4.77 -22.04 -4.36
C ASP A 40 -4.33 -21.00 -5.40
N SER A 41 -4.89 -21.06 -6.61
CA SER A 41 -4.63 -20.05 -7.65
C SER A 41 -5.07 -18.66 -7.19
N TYR A 42 -6.26 -18.56 -6.58
CA TYR A 42 -6.77 -17.31 -6.02
C TYR A 42 -5.86 -16.76 -4.91
N VAL A 43 -5.34 -17.61 -4.02
CA VAL A 43 -4.39 -17.19 -2.98
C VAL A 43 -3.14 -16.56 -3.61
N HIS A 44 -2.57 -17.17 -4.64
CA HIS A 44 -1.42 -16.61 -5.35
C HIS A 44 -1.76 -15.33 -6.11
N MET A 45 -2.91 -15.28 -6.78
CA MET A 45 -3.40 -14.10 -7.48
C MET A 45 -3.62 -12.92 -6.53
N LYS A 46 -4.31 -13.15 -5.41
CA LYS A 46 -4.51 -12.16 -4.34
C LYS A 46 -3.18 -11.66 -3.81
N ARG A 47 -2.23 -12.54 -3.50
CA ARG A 47 -0.90 -12.14 -3.02
C ARG A 47 -0.21 -11.25 -4.04
N GLY A 48 -0.22 -11.62 -5.31
CA GLY A 48 0.36 -10.83 -6.39
C GLY A 48 -0.29 -9.44 -6.53
N ALA A 49 -1.62 -9.39 -6.49
CA ALA A 49 -2.37 -8.15 -6.51
C ALA A 49 -2.05 -7.24 -5.33
N VAL A 50 -1.97 -7.80 -4.11
CA VAL A 50 -1.58 -7.08 -2.90
C VAL A 50 -0.16 -6.53 -3.03
N LYS A 51 0.81 -7.35 -3.46
CA LYS A 51 2.19 -6.91 -3.66
C LYS A 51 2.31 -5.83 -4.73
N LEU A 52 1.54 -5.91 -5.81
CA LEU A 52 1.50 -4.84 -6.81
C LEU A 52 0.89 -3.56 -6.24
N MET A 53 -0.23 -3.63 -5.50
CA MET A 53 -0.84 -2.45 -4.88
C MET A 53 0.08 -1.76 -3.88
N GLU A 54 0.84 -2.53 -3.10
CA GLU A 54 1.87 -2.00 -2.20
C GLU A 54 2.86 -1.11 -2.95
N GLU A 55 3.37 -1.59 -4.09
CA GLU A 55 4.32 -0.86 -4.94
C GLU A 55 3.66 0.36 -5.62
N LEU A 56 2.42 0.23 -6.10
CA LEU A 56 1.71 1.33 -6.78
C LEU A 56 1.38 2.49 -5.84
N LEU A 57 0.92 2.20 -4.62
CA LEU A 57 0.63 3.22 -3.61
C LEU A 57 1.94 3.86 -3.09
N ALA A 58 3.00 3.08 -2.93
CA ALA A 58 4.32 3.57 -2.52
C ALA A 58 5.00 4.44 -3.59
N CYS A 59 4.82 4.10 -4.87
CA CYS A 59 5.43 4.79 -6.00
C CYS A 59 5.00 6.26 -6.12
N ASN A 60 3.72 6.56 -5.86
CA ASN A 60 3.22 7.93 -5.82
C ASN A 60 2.08 8.04 -4.79
N PRO A 61 2.22 8.85 -3.72
CA PRO A 61 1.27 8.90 -2.61
C PRO A 61 -0.09 9.49 -2.98
N ARG A 62 -0.23 10.03 -4.20
CA ARG A 62 -1.52 10.47 -4.75
C ARG A 62 -2.26 9.37 -5.52
N ASN A 63 -1.60 8.26 -5.81
CA ASN A 63 -2.27 7.11 -6.41
C ASN A 63 -3.36 6.60 -5.48
N ARG A 64 -4.45 6.13 -6.10
CA ARG A 64 -5.52 5.45 -5.40
C ARG A 64 -5.78 4.12 -6.09
N VAL A 65 -6.19 3.13 -5.32
CA VAL A 65 -6.53 1.81 -5.82
C VAL A 65 -7.96 1.47 -5.41
N ALA A 66 -8.70 0.79 -6.28
CA ALA A 66 -9.95 0.11 -5.98
C ALA A 66 -9.79 -1.35 -6.38
N VAL A 67 -10.31 -2.29 -5.57
CA VAL A 67 -10.29 -3.71 -5.89
C VAL A 67 -11.67 -4.13 -6.35
N VAL A 68 -11.74 -4.69 -7.56
CA VAL A 68 -12.97 -5.20 -8.16
C VAL A 68 -12.77 -6.67 -8.49
N GLN A 69 -13.66 -7.51 -7.98
CA GLN A 69 -13.71 -8.92 -8.31
C GLN A 69 -14.81 -9.12 -9.35
N TYR A 70 -14.56 -9.92 -10.37
CA TYR A 70 -15.57 -10.25 -11.37
C TYR A 70 -15.76 -11.77 -11.48
N GLY A 71 -16.99 -12.18 -11.79
CA GLY A 71 -17.36 -13.59 -11.85
C GLY A 71 -18.79 -13.78 -12.36
N ALA A 72 -19.35 -14.98 -12.16
CA ALA A 72 -20.70 -15.33 -12.59
C ALA A 72 -21.59 -15.89 -11.47
N GLY A 73 -21.13 -15.90 -10.23
CA GLY A 73 -21.90 -16.27 -9.06
C GLY A 73 -21.19 -15.89 -7.76
N ILE A 74 -21.86 -16.07 -6.64
CA ILE A 74 -21.33 -15.72 -5.31
C ILE A 74 -20.52 -16.90 -4.77
N TYR A 75 -19.30 -16.63 -4.28
CA TYR A 75 -18.44 -17.67 -3.73
C TYR A 75 -19.11 -18.41 -2.56
N GLY A 76 -19.00 -19.74 -2.55
CA GLY A 76 -19.66 -20.60 -1.57
C GLY A 76 -21.16 -20.82 -1.78
N ASN A 77 -21.78 -20.17 -2.77
CA ASN A 77 -23.15 -20.45 -3.20
C ASN A 77 -23.14 -21.44 -4.38
N ALA A 78 -23.93 -22.50 -4.32
CA ALA A 78 -24.00 -23.52 -5.37
C ALA A 78 -24.72 -23.06 -6.65
N SER A 79 -25.34 -21.87 -6.65
CA SER A 79 -26.08 -21.33 -7.80
C SER A 79 -25.24 -20.29 -8.55
N GLY A 80 -24.86 -20.60 -9.78
CA GLY A 80 -24.38 -19.61 -10.74
C GLY A 80 -25.51 -18.68 -11.21
N ALA A 81 -25.20 -17.42 -11.48
CA ALA A 81 -26.13 -16.41 -11.97
C ALA A 81 -26.26 -16.37 -13.51
N ASN A 82 -25.39 -17.08 -14.24
CA ASN A 82 -25.33 -17.12 -15.72
C ASN A 82 -25.26 -15.74 -16.37
N LYS A 83 -24.63 -14.80 -15.67
CA LYS A 83 -24.44 -13.41 -16.08
C LYS A 83 -23.22 -12.85 -15.36
N ALA A 84 -22.68 -11.76 -15.89
CA ALA A 84 -21.61 -11.02 -15.23
C ALA A 84 -22.09 -10.48 -13.88
N LEU A 85 -21.27 -10.68 -12.86
CA LEU A 85 -21.38 -10.04 -11.56
C LEU A 85 -20.04 -9.38 -11.24
N ILE A 86 -20.10 -8.24 -10.54
CA ILE A 86 -18.91 -7.68 -9.89
C ILE A 86 -19.13 -7.49 -8.39
N TYR A 87 -18.04 -7.54 -7.65
CA TYR A 87 -17.97 -7.18 -6.24
C TYR A 87 -16.88 -6.12 -6.08
N ILE A 88 -17.26 -4.95 -5.60
CA ILE A 88 -16.36 -3.83 -5.31
C ILE A 88 -16.00 -3.90 -3.83
N GLU A 89 -14.74 -4.15 -3.51
CA GLU A 89 -14.31 -4.25 -2.10
C GLU A 89 -14.27 -2.89 -1.42
N SER A 90 -13.82 -1.88 -2.14
CA SER A 90 -13.76 -0.49 -1.69
C SER A 90 -13.76 0.46 -2.87
N ASP A 91 -14.18 1.70 -2.62
CA ASP A 91 -13.94 2.81 -3.53
C ASP A 91 -12.42 3.12 -3.63
N PHE A 92 -12.02 3.97 -4.57
CA PHE A 92 -10.64 4.41 -4.74
C PHE A 92 -10.05 4.96 -3.44
N THR A 93 -9.07 4.24 -2.89
CA THR A 93 -8.42 4.56 -1.62
C THR A 93 -6.90 4.63 -1.78
N SER A 94 -6.26 5.50 -1.02
CA SER A 94 -4.80 5.51 -0.82
C SER A 94 -4.39 4.77 0.47
N ASP A 95 -5.36 4.27 1.23
CA ASP A 95 -5.12 3.52 2.46
C ASP A 95 -4.75 2.07 2.13
N GLY A 96 -3.50 1.69 2.41
CA GLY A 96 -2.97 0.37 2.10
C GLY A 96 -3.70 -0.76 2.82
N PHE A 97 -4.21 -0.55 4.03
CA PHE A 97 -4.96 -1.58 4.75
C PHE A 97 -6.29 -1.88 4.06
N THR A 98 -7.08 -0.84 3.77
CA THR A 98 -8.36 -0.96 3.05
C THR A 98 -8.19 -1.63 1.70
N ALA A 99 -7.16 -1.24 0.94
CA ALA A 99 -6.87 -1.80 -0.38
C ALA A 99 -6.53 -3.31 -0.37
N GLN A 100 -5.88 -3.80 0.70
CA GLN A 100 -5.32 -5.15 0.74
C GLN A 100 -6.19 -6.14 1.52
N ASN A 101 -7.14 -5.65 2.31
CA ASN A 101 -7.98 -6.46 3.18
C ASN A 101 -9.27 -6.93 2.48
N PHE A 102 -9.13 -7.91 1.59
CA PHE A 102 -10.26 -8.53 0.90
C PHE A 102 -10.09 -10.05 0.81
N GLU A 103 -11.16 -10.76 0.50
CA GLU A 103 -11.20 -12.22 0.35
C GLU A 103 -11.98 -12.60 -0.90
N ARG A 104 -11.95 -13.87 -1.29
CA ARG A 104 -12.70 -14.34 -2.47
C ARG A 104 -14.21 -14.07 -2.31
N ARG A 105 -14.81 -13.35 -3.26
CA ARG A 105 -16.25 -13.00 -3.21
C ARG A 105 -17.11 -13.71 -4.24
N LEU A 106 -16.54 -14.01 -5.40
CA LEU A 106 -17.26 -14.54 -6.55
C LEU A 106 -16.72 -15.91 -6.99
N ASP A 107 -17.46 -16.54 -7.90
CA ASP A 107 -17.14 -17.84 -8.50
C ASP A 107 -17.76 -17.96 -9.92
N PHE A 108 -17.59 -19.13 -10.54
CA PHE A 108 -18.27 -19.68 -11.71
C PHE A 108 -17.83 -19.27 -13.12
N GLY A 109 -17.57 -18.01 -13.48
CA GLY A 109 -17.32 -17.71 -14.90
C GLY A 109 -16.80 -16.30 -15.20
N ASP A 110 -16.12 -16.16 -16.34
CA ASP A 110 -15.23 -15.02 -16.59
C ASP A 110 -15.81 -14.14 -17.66
N TYR A 111 -16.76 -13.31 -17.25
CA TYR A 111 -17.38 -12.31 -18.11
C TYR A 111 -16.58 -11.01 -18.06
N PHE A 112 -15.29 -11.03 -18.41
CA PHE A 112 -14.44 -9.85 -18.25
C PHE A 112 -15.00 -8.66 -19.04
N ASN A 113 -15.37 -8.88 -20.31
CA ASN A 113 -15.86 -7.82 -21.19
C ASN A 113 -17.15 -7.19 -20.64
N GLU A 114 -18.12 -8.00 -20.22
CA GLU A 114 -19.40 -7.53 -19.67
C GLU A 114 -19.24 -6.91 -18.28
N SER A 115 -18.27 -7.36 -17.49
CA SER A 115 -17.96 -6.78 -16.16
C SER A 115 -17.50 -5.33 -16.26
N LEU A 116 -16.90 -4.92 -17.39
CA LEU A 116 -16.56 -3.52 -17.64
C LEU A 116 -17.81 -2.63 -17.71
N ASP A 117 -18.94 -3.10 -18.26
CA ASP A 117 -20.19 -2.32 -18.25
C ASP A 117 -20.72 -2.11 -16.82
N LEU A 118 -20.55 -3.10 -15.94
CA LEU A 118 -20.88 -2.95 -14.51
C LEU A 118 -19.96 -1.94 -13.82
N ILE A 119 -18.67 -1.89 -14.17
CA ILE A 119 -17.75 -0.85 -13.69
C ILE A 119 -18.17 0.54 -14.18
N ALA A 120 -18.56 0.68 -15.46
CA ALA A 120 -19.07 1.94 -15.99
C ALA A 120 -20.36 2.37 -15.28
N THR A 121 -21.22 1.42 -14.93
CA THR A 121 -22.42 1.65 -14.11
C THR A 121 -22.06 2.17 -12.72
N ALA A 122 -21.03 1.59 -12.08
CA ALA A 122 -20.52 2.03 -10.79
C ALA A 122 -19.92 3.45 -10.83
N PHE A 123 -19.23 3.85 -11.91
CA PHE A 123 -18.76 5.24 -12.08
C PHE A 123 -19.88 6.26 -12.09
N ASN A 124 -21.04 5.88 -12.65
CA ASN A 124 -22.21 6.75 -12.72
C ASN A 124 -23.06 6.73 -11.43
N GLY A 125 -22.70 5.91 -10.44
CA GLY A 125 -23.49 5.71 -9.22
C GLY A 125 -24.88 5.11 -9.49
N ALA A 126 -25.07 4.46 -10.64
CA ALA A 126 -26.35 3.87 -11.02
C ALA A 126 -26.55 2.54 -10.30
N PHE A 127 -27.78 2.29 -9.84
CA PHE A 127 -28.11 1.02 -9.19
C PHE A 127 -28.24 -0.12 -10.20
N THR A 128 -27.60 -1.24 -9.91
CA THR A 128 -27.83 -2.52 -10.58
C THR A 128 -27.72 -3.65 -9.57
N PRO A 129 -28.58 -4.69 -9.64
CA PRO A 129 -28.46 -5.87 -8.79
C PRO A 129 -27.23 -6.74 -9.12
N ASP A 130 -26.51 -6.44 -10.20
CA ASP A 130 -25.36 -7.22 -10.67
C ASP A 130 -24.03 -6.73 -10.06
N ILE A 131 -24.06 -5.62 -9.33
CA ILE A 131 -23.02 -5.22 -8.39
C ILE A 131 -23.44 -5.75 -7.01
N VAL A 132 -22.85 -6.86 -6.59
CA VAL A 132 -23.31 -7.65 -5.42
C VAL A 132 -22.58 -7.31 -4.12
N SER A 133 -21.85 -6.20 -4.10
CA SER A 133 -21.16 -5.64 -2.94
C SER A 133 -21.98 -4.56 -2.23
N SER A 134 -21.63 -4.27 -0.97
CA SER A 134 -22.19 -3.11 -0.25
C SER A 134 -21.70 -1.77 -0.82
N GLN A 135 -20.48 -1.74 -1.35
CA GLN A 135 -19.96 -0.63 -2.14
C GLN A 135 -20.46 -0.80 -3.58
N THR A 136 -21.25 0.14 -4.11
CA THR A 136 -21.82 0.02 -5.46
C THR A 136 -21.38 1.11 -6.43
N SER A 137 -20.56 2.06 -5.97
CA SER A 137 -20.07 3.18 -6.77
C SER A 137 -18.54 3.25 -6.78
N LEU A 138 -17.96 3.89 -7.80
CA LEU A 138 -16.53 4.16 -7.90
C LEU A 138 -16.32 5.65 -8.24
N ASN A 139 -15.66 6.40 -7.36
CA ASN A 139 -15.45 7.84 -7.51
C ASN A 139 -14.15 8.14 -8.27
N LEU A 140 -14.23 7.97 -9.60
CA LEU A 140 -13.13 8.28 -10.52
C LEU A 140 -12.78 9.77 -10.47
N GLY A 141 -11.50 10.08 -10.28
CA GLY A 141 -11.00 11.46 -10.16
C GLY A 141 -9.61 11.70 -10.75
N GLN A 142 -8.94 10.64 -11.21
CA GLN A 142 -7.61 10.69 -11.81
C GLN A 142 -7.59 9.85 -13.11
N PRO A 143 -6.55 9.97 -13.94
CA PRO A 143 -6.37 9.07 -15.09
C PRO A 143 -6.53 7.60 -14.69
N LEU A 144 -7.38 6.89 -15.42
CA LEU A 144 -7.78 5.52 -15.11
C LEU A 144 -6.78 4.50 -15.65
N LYS A 145 -6.30 3.62 -14.78
CA LYS A 145 -5.51 2.44 -15.13
C LYS A 145 -6.22 1.20 -14.61
N ILE A 146 -6.42 0.21 -15.46
CA ILE A 146 -7.07 -1.05 -15.11
C ILE A 146 -6.02 -2.16 -15.20
N VAL A 147 -5.76 -2.81 -14.08
CA VAL A 147 -4.85 -3.95 -14.00
C VAL A 147 -5.67 -5.21 -13.78
N VAL A 148 -5.64 -6.13 -14.73
CA VAL A 148 -6.46 -7.33 -14.72
C VAL A 148 -5.59 -8.54 -14.42
N PHE A 149 -5.93 -9.27 -13.36
CA PHE A 149 -5.40 -10.58 -13.06
C PHE A 149 -6.42 -11.62 -13.50
N THR A 150 -6.06 -12.46 -14.46
CA THR A 150 -6.98 -13.45 -15.04
C THR A 150 -6.24 -14.65 -15.62
N ASP A 151 -6.86 -15.84 -15.60
CA ASP A 151 -6.39 -17.01 -16.34
C ASP A 151 -7.22 -17.25 -17.62
N ALA A 152 -7.94 -16.21 -18.04
CA ALA A 152 -9.08 -16.41 -18.90
C ALA A 152 -8.74 -16.89 -20.30
N GLN A 153 -9.61 -17.74 -20.84
CA GLN A 153 -9.57 -18.07 -22.25
C GLN A 153 -10.06 -16.89 -23.10
N ARG A 154 -9.76 -16.91 -24.39
CA ARG A 154 -10.31 -15.91 -25.30
C ARG A 154 -11.84 -15.93 -25.25
N ASN A 155 -12.41 -17.09 -25.57
CA ASN A 155 -13.85 -17.33 -25.70
C ASN A 155 -14.20 -18.83 -25.76
N SER A 156 -13.35 -19.69 -25.19
CA SER A 156 -13.51 -21.14 -25.27
C SER A 156 -14.02 -21.70 -23.95
N GLY A 157 -14.88 -22.72 -24.06
CA GLY A 157 -15.43 -23.44 -22.90
C GLY A 157 -16.96 -23.60 -22.90
N THR A 158 -17.52 -24.00 -21.75
CA THR A 158 -18.94 -24.07 -21.42
C THR A 158 -19.55 -22.66 -21.22
N PRO A 159 -20.89 -22.53 -21.13
CA PRO A 159 -21.57 -21.24 -20.91
C PRO A 159 -21.20 -20.50 -19.61
N HIS A 160 -20.44 -21.15 -18.73
CA HIS A 160 -19.87 -20.57 -17.50
C HIS A 160 -18.34 -20.42 -17.58
N ASP A 161 -17.73 -20.63 -18.74
CA ASP A 161 -16.27 -20.60 -18.82
C ASP A 161 -15.80 -19.17 -19.08
N SER A 162 -14.65 -19.05 -19.73
CA SER A 162 -13.77 -17.94 -19.55
C SER A 162 -13.66 -17.06 -20.79
N TYR A 163 -14.05 -15.79 -20.68
CA TYR A 163 -14.22 -14.87 -21.80
C TYR A 163 -13.48 -13.54 -21.55
N LEU A 164 -12.31 -13.41 -22.17
CA LEU A 164 -11.64 -12.11 -22.35
C LEU A 164 -12.44 -11.19 -23.30
N VAL A 165 -13.13 -11.78 -24.28
CA VAL A 165 -13.87 -11.05 -25.31
C VAL A 165 -15.37 -11.08 -25.03
N ASN A 166 -16.15 -10.25 -25.72
CA ASN A 166 -17.60 -10.19 -25.61
C ASN A 166 -18.25 -11.56 -25.85
N TYR A 167 -19.05 -12.02 -24.90
CA TYR A 167 -19.70 -13.33 -24.91
C TYR A 167 -20.64 -13.50 -26.11
N ASN A 168 -21.35 -12.43 -26.50
CA ASN A 168 -22.30 -12.45 -27.61
C ASN A 168 -21.64 -12.22 -28.98
N ASN A 169 -20.38 -11.73 -29.00
CA ASN A 169 -19.68 -11.34 -30.23
C ASN A 169 -18.25 -11.89 -30.25
N THR A 170 -18.10 -13.20 -30.44
CA THR A 170 -16.80 -13.87 -30.30
C THR A 170 -15.96 -13.95 -31.57
N THR A 171 -16.41 -13.36 -32.69
CA THR A 171 -15.72 -13.43 -33.99
C THR A 171 -14.26 -12.97 -33.87
N LEU A 172 -13.33 -13.80 -34.35
CA LEU A 172 -11.89 -13.51 -34.35
C LEU A 172 -11.57 -12.28 -35.19
N ASN A 173 -10.69 -11.42 -34.69
CA ASN A 173 -10.27 -10.16 -35.32
C ASN A 173 -11.42 -9.15 -35.56
N SER A 174 -12.47 -9.21 -34.74
CA SER A 174 -13.62 -8.31 -34.83
C SER A 174 -13.58 -7.27 -33.71
N PRO A 175 -13.77 -5.96 -34.01
CA PRO A 175 -13.94 -4.93 -32.98
C PRO A 175 -15.07 -5.22 -31.98
N LEU A 176 -16.14 -5.89 -32.43
CA LEU A 176 -17.27 -6.25 -31.55
C LEU A 176 -16.87 -7.22 -30.44
N ALA A 177 -15.81 -8.01 -30.64
CA ALA A 177 -15.27 -8.89 -29.61
C ALA A 177 -14.64 -8.11 -28.45
N PHE A 178 -14.19 -6.88 -28.69
CA PHE A 178 -13.51 -6.05 -27.70
C PHE A 178 -14.33 -4.81 -27.31
N GLU A 179 -15.64 -4.80 -27.60
CA GLU A 179 -16.47 -3.60 -27.59
C GLU A 179 -16.33 -2.79 -26.29
N ASN A 180 -16.49 -3.43 -25.12
CA ASN A 180 -16.44 -2.72 -23.85
C ASN A 180 -15.02 -2.28 -23.46
N VAL A 181 -13.99 -3.05 -23.83
CA VAL A 181 -12.59 -2.62 -23.67
C VAL A 181 -12.32 -1.35 -24.50
N VAL A 182 -12.77 -1.34 -25.75
CA VAL A 182 -12.63 -0.19 -26.66
C VAL A 182 -13.41 1.03 -26.13
N LYS A 183 -14.64 0.83 -25.62
CA LYS A 183 -15.41 1.89 -24.94
C LYS A 183 -14.64 2.47 -23.75
N PHE A 184 -13.97 1.64 -22.95
CA PHE A 184 -13.18 2.12 -21.83
C PHE A 184 -11.94 2.90 -22.25
N LYS A 185 -11.16 2.37 -23.20
CA LYS A 185 -9.96 3.04 -23.71
C LYS A 185 -10.29 4.40 -24.32
N MET A 186 -11.41 4.54 -25.02
CA MET A 186 -11.78 5.81 -25.67
C MET A 186 -12.59 6.74 -24.75
N GLY A 187 -13.58 6.21 -24.02
CA GLY A 187 -14.52 6.99 -23.22
C GLY A 187 -13.96 7.44 -21.88
N TYR A 188 -13.16 6.60 -21.22
CA TYR A 188 -12.51 6.91 -19.95
C TYR A 188 -11.01 7.17 -20.08
N GLN A 189 -10.47 7.14 -21.31
CA GLN A 189 -9.02 7.20 -21.56
C GLN A 189 -8.25 6.14 -20.74
N ALA A 190 -8.89 4.98 -20.52
CA ALA A 190 -8.37 3.95 -19.63
C ALA A 190 -7.15 3.25 -20.25
N GLN A 191 -6.13 3.02 -19.43
CA GLN A 191 -4.98 2.18 -19.79
C GLN A 191 -5.16 0.77 -19.21
N PHE A 192 -5.06 -0.26 -20.04
CA PHE A 192 -5.16 -1.65 -19.60
C PHE A 192 -3.78 -2.30 -19.43
N THR A 193 -3.58 -2.96 -18.29
CA THR A 193 -2.46 -3.85 -18.02
C THR A 193 -3.01 -5.23 -17.72
N MET A 194 -2.55 -6.25 -18.45
CA MET A 194 -3.03 -7.63 -18.28
C MET A 194 -1.94 -8.49 -17.67
N ILE A 195 -2.22 -9.08 -16.51
CA ILE A 195 -1.42 -10.12 -15.87
C ILE A 195 -2.18 -11.44 -16.06
N HIS A 196 -1.73 -12.21 -17.05
CA HIS A 196 -2.55 -13.23 -17.66
C HIS A 196 -1.92 -14.62 -17.51
N ALA A 197 -2.59 -15.52 -16.81
CA ALA A 197 -2.11 -16.87 -16.51
C ALA A 197 -2.59 -17.90 -17.53
N ASN A 198 -2.04 -17.89 -18.75
CA ASN A 198 -2.51 -18.78 -19.81
C ASN A 198 -1.39 -19.22 -20.76
N THR A 199 -1.64 -20.30 -21.50
CA THR A 199 -0.76 -20.84 -22.55
C THR A 199 -1.44 -20.93 -23.92
N ASP A 200 -2.76 -20.75 -23.99
CA ASP A 200 -3.51 -20.78 -25.26
C ASP A 200 -3.17 -19.59 -26.16
N THR A 201 -2.72 -19.88 -27.38
CA THR A 201 -2.20 -18.85 -28.29
C THR A 201 -3.26 -17.80 -28.66
N GLN A 202 -4.54 -18.14 -28.72
CA GLN A 202 -5.60 -17.17 -29.01
C GLN A 202 -5.89 -16.29 -27.79
N ALA A 203 -5.94 -16.87 -26.59
CA ALA A 203 -6.08 -16.13 -25.35
C ALA A 203 -4.91 -15.14 -25.14
N LEU A 204 -3.67 -15.58 -25.39
CA LEU A 204 -2.48 -14.72 -25.31
C LEU A 204 -2.62 -13.49 -26.24
N ARG A 205 -3.02 -13.71 -27.49
CA ARG A 205 -3.18 -12.65 -28.50
C ARG A 205 -4.32 -11.69 -28.16
N ALA A 206 -5.43 -12.21 -27.63
CA ALA A 206 -6.57 -11.41 -27.20
C ALA A 206 -6.21 -10.54 -25.99
N ALA A 207 -5.60 -11.11 -24.94
CA ALA A 207 -5.15 -10.36 -23.77
C ALA A 207 -4.08 -9.30 -24.12
N ALA A 208 -3.16 -9.61 -25.04
CA ALA A 208 -2.20 -8.64 -25.54
C ALA A 208 -2.86 -7.50 -26.33
N SER A 209 -3.94 -7.78 -27.07
CA SER A 209 -4.75 -6.77 -27.78
C SER A 209 -5.55 -5.88 -26.81
N ILE A 210 -6.08 -6.46 -25.73
CA ILE A 210 -6.75 -5.71 -24.65
C ILE A 210 -5.77 -4.75 -23.97
N SER A 211 -4.54 -5.20 -23.72
CA SER A 211 -3.49 -4.41 -23.09
C SER A 211 -3.19 -3.13 -23.89
N SER A 212 -2.97 -2.02 -23.19
CA SER A 212 -2.59 -0.77 -23.84
C SER A 212 -1.13 -0.79 -24.30
N ALA A 213 -0.79 0.14 -25.21
CA ALA A 213 0.58 0.37 -25.62
C ALA A 213 1.47 0.74 -24.41
N GLY A 214 2.72 0.25 -24.41
CA GLY A 214 3.69 0.41 -23.33
C GLY A 214 4.36 -0.91 -22.92
N GLY A 215 5.09 -0.95 -21.80
CA GLY A 215 5.67 -2.18 -21.28
C GLY A 215 6.73 -2.82 -22.18
N LEU A 216 6.82 -4.16 -22.14
CA LEU A 216 7.91 -4.93 -22.76
C LEU A 216 7.43 -6.01 -23.76
N TYR A 217 6.13 -6.28 -23.87
CA TYR A 217 5.63 -7.34 -24.74
C TYR A 217 5.67 -6.91 -26.21
N ASN A 218 6.38 -7.68 -27.04
CA ASN A 218 6.54 -7.45 -28.48
C ASN A 218 5.99 -8.61 -29.33
N GLY A 219 5.17 -9.48 -28.74
CA GLY A 219 4.61 -10.63 -29.42
C GLY A 219 3.40 -10.29 -30.30
N LEU A 220 2.79 -11.33 -30.86
CA LEU A 220 1.64 -11.19 -31.76
C LEU A 220 0.38 -10.76 -30.99
N LEU A 221 -0.43 -9.92 -31.64
CA LEU A 221 -1.71 -9.43 -31.15
C LEU A 221 -2.85 -10.05 -31.95
N GLU A 222 -4.04 -10.15 -31.34
CA GLU A 222 -5.26 -10.27 -32.12
C GLU A 222 -5.59 -8.90 -32.73
N THR A 223 -5.95 -8.87 -34.01
CA THR A 223 -6.24 -7.61 -34.68
C THR A 223 -7.55 -7.02 -34.16
N ASN A 224 -7.52 -5.78 -33.68
CA ASN A 224 -8.71 -5.03 -33.32
C ASN A 224 -8.57 -3.61 -33.88
N VAL A 225 -9.15 -3.36 -35.06
CA VAL A 225 -9.01 -2.08 -35.76
C VAL A 225 -9.63 -0.88 -35.04
N SER A 226 -10.46 -1.11 -34.02
CA SER A 226 -11.05 -0.06 -33.19
C SER A 226 -10.29 0.18 -31.88
N ASP A 227 -9.26 -0.62 -31.56
CA ASP A 227 -8.34 -0.30 -30.47
C ASP A 227 -7.57 0.99 -30.82
N PRO A 228 -7.58 2.05 -29.98
CA PRO A 228 -6.76 3.24 -30.23
C PRO A 228 -5.26 2.91 -30.31
N ASP A 229 -4.83 1.82 -29.69
CA ASP A 229 -3.46 1.34 -29.76
C ASP A 229 -3.24 0.33 -30.90
N ASN A 230 -4.20 0.07 -31.80
CA ASN A 230 -4.11 -1.02 -32.79
C ASN A 230 -2.78 -1.03 -33.57
N GLY A 231 -2.09 -2.18 -33.57
CA GLY A 231 -0.80 -2.36 -34.23
C GLY A 231 0.40 -1.72 -33.54
N VAL A 232 0.20 -0.99 -32.42
CA VAL A 232 1.30 -0.41 -31.63
C VAL A 232 1.92 -1.48 -30.73
N LEU A 233 3.25 -1.48 -30.64
CA LEU A 233 4.07 -2.29 -29.73
C LEU A 233 5.12 -1.37 -29.07
N PRO A 234 5.62 -1.70 -27.87
CA PRO A 234 5.26 -2.85 -27.03
C PRO A 234 3.87 -2.73 -26.35
N ARG A 235 3.41 -3.80 -25.68
CA ARG A 235 2.19 -3.83 -24.85
C ARG A 235 2.46 -4.06 -23.35
N LEU A 236 1.55 -3.52 -22.52
CA LEU A 236 1.43 -3.79 -21.09
C LEU A 236 0.81 -5.16 -20.80
N TYR A 237 1.35 -6.18 -21.46
CA TYR A 237 0.92 -7.56 -21.36
C TYR A 237 1.99 -8.39 -20.65
N TYR A 238 1.59 -9.04 -19.56
CA TYR A 238 2.46 -9.83 -18.69
C TYR A 238 1.93 -11.26 -18.60
N ASN A 239 2.44 -12.14 -19.48
CA ASN A 239 2.04 -13.54 -19.47
C ASN A 239 2.65 -14.29 -18.28
N ARG A 240 1.85 -15.14 -17.65
CA ARG A 240 2.17 -16.01 -16.51
C ARG A 240 1.85 -17.47 -16.86
N PRO A 241 2.62 -18.12 -17.75
CA PRO A 241 2.28 -19.48 -18.23
C PRO A 241 2.23 -20.54 -17.13
N ASN A 242 2.84 -20.27 -15.97
CA ASN A 242 2.85 -21.16 -14.81
C ASN A 242 1.89 -20.73 -13.68
N GLY A 243 0.93 -19.84 -13.98
CA GLY A 243 0.01 -19.28 -12.99
C GLY A 243 0.58 -18.09 -12.22
N PHE A 244 -0.17 -17.63 -11.22
CA PHE A 244 0.16 -16.45 -10.41
C PHE A 244 1.22 -16.70 -9.33
N PHE A 245 1.65 -17.95 -9.14
CA PHE A 245 2.74 -18.27 -8.23
C PHE A 245 4.04 -17.57 -8.64
N ILE A 246 4.79 -17.04 -7.67
CA ILE A 246 6.09 -16.38 -7.90
C ILE A 246 7.21 -17.33 -7.49
N GLY A 247 8.12 -17.62 -8.43
CA GLY A 247 9.30 -18.45 -8.17
C GLY A 247 10.44 -17.70 -7.48
N HIS A 248 11.44 -18.45 -6.98
CA HIS A 248 12.60 -17.86 -6.29
C HIS A 248 13.42 -16.90 -7.18
N MET A 249 13.39 -17.07 -8.50
CA MET A 249 14.07 -16.21 -9.47
C MET A 249 13.29 -14.93 -9.80
N GLU A 250 12.04 -14.83 -9.36
CA GLU A 250 11.10 -13.76 -9.73
C GLU A 250 10.88 -12.79 -8.55
N VAL A 251 11.86 -12.66 -7.67
CA VAL A 251 11.76 -11.89 -6.42
C VAL A 251 11.41 -10.40 -6.65
N ASP A 252 11.80 -9.83 -7.80
CA ASP A 252 11.52 -8.44 -8.18
C ASP A 252 10.30 -8.27 -9.09
N TYR A 253 9.58 -9.33 -9.43
CA TYR A 253 8.56 -9.31 -10.49
C TYR A 253 7.51 -8.22 -10.30
N TRP A 254 6.88 -8.12 -9.13
CA TRP A 254 5.82 -7.13 -8.88
C TRP A 254 6.34 -5.70 -8.89
N LYS A 255 7.57 -5.50 -8.39
CA LYS A 255 8.26 -4.21 -8.42
C LYS A 255 8.57 -3.78 -9.86
N GLU A 256 9.04 -4.71 -10.70
CA GLU A 256 9.29 -4.45 -12.12
C GLU A 256 7.99 -4.12 -12.86
N VAL A 257 6.90 -4.85 -12.61
CA VAL A 257 5.57 -4.52 -13.17
C VAL A 257 5.14 -3.12 -12.74
N ALA A 258 5.21 -2.81 -11.43
CA ALA A 258 4.85 -1.49 -10.90
C ALA A 258 5.68 -0.36 -11.55
N SER A 259 6.98 -0.57 -11.74
CA SER A 259 7.88 0.42 -12.36
C SER A 259 7.52 0.77 -13.81
N ASN A 260 6.82 -0.12 -14.51
CA ASN A 260 6.39 0.09 -15.88
C ASN A 260 5.01 0.78 -15.99
N ILE A 261 4.20 0.72 -14.93
CA ILE A 261 2.80 1.20 -14.96
C ILE A 261 2.53 2.34 -13.98
N CYS A 262 3.48 2.66 -13.11
CA CYS A 262 3.43 3.80 -12.21
C CYS A 262 4.36 4.92 -12.65
N ASP A 263 3.87 6.16 -12.54
CA ASP A 263 4.69 7.36 -12.70
C ASP A 263 5.06 7.93 -11.32
N PRO A 264 6.31 7.75 -10.86
CA PRO A 264 6.77 8.35 -9.60
C PRO A 264 7.04 9.87 -9.73
N GLY A 265 7.06 10.42 -10.95
CA GLY A 265 7.51 11.77 -11.23
C GLY A 265 8.93 12.02 -10.69
N ASN A 266 9.12 13.14 -9.98
CA ASN A 266 10.38 13.50 -9.32
C ASN A 266 10.36 13.19 -7.81
N LEU A 267 9.61 12.18 -7.37
CA LEU A 267 9.54 11.79 -5.96
C LEU A 267 10.76 10.98 -5.54
N ALA A 268 11.07 11.03 -4.24
CA ALA A 268 12.05 10.13 -3.65
C ALA A 268 11.49 8.72 -3.57
N THR A 269 12.36 7.72 -3.58
CA THR A 269 11.97 6.32 -3.43
C THR A 269 12.80 5.66 -2.35
N VAL A 270 12.21 4.70 -1.64
CA VAL A 270 12.90 3.81 -0.72
C VAL A 270 12.41 2.40 -1.02
N ASN A 271 13.30 1.43 -0.98
CA ASN A 271 12.98 0.02 -1.17
C ASN A 271 13.74 -0.78 -0.14
N PHE A 272 13.12 -1.82 0.39
CA PHE A 272 13.78 -2.71 1.32
C PHE A 272 13.31 -4.14 1.17
N ARG A 273 14.13 -5.04 1.69
CA ARG A 273 13.75 -6.43 1.89
C ARG A 273 13.99 -6.83 3.32
N TYR A 274 13.09 -7.67 3.77
CA TYR A 274 13.18 -8.47 4.96
C TYR A 274 12.66 -9.85 4.55
N GLU A 275 13.44 -10.90 4.75
CA GLU A 275 12.94 -12.26 4.52
C GLU A 275 12.06 -12.64 5.72
N PRO A 276 10.74 -12.85 5.54
CA PRO A 276 9.87 -13.19 6.64
C PRO A 276 10.29 -14.50 7.31
N GLY A 277 10.53 -14.43 8.62
CA GLY A 277 10.66 -15.58 9.49
C GLY A 277 9.38 -15.77 10.29
N GLU A 278 9.02 -17.02 10.64
CA GLU A 278 7.90 -17.25 11.56
C GLU A 278 8.08 -16.45 12.86
N CYS A 279 9.33 -16.30 13.32
CA CYS A 279 9.75 -15.53 14.48
C CYS A 279 11.11 -14.84 14.28
N ILE A 280 11.34 -13.74 15.01
CA ILE A 280 12.68 -13.17 15.17
C ILE A 280 13.41 -14.02 16.22
N GLU A 281 14.04 -15.11 15.77
CA GLU A 281 14.84 -15.99 16.63
C GLU A 281 16.31 -15.55 16.74
N GLY A 282 16.73 -14.56 15.95
CA GLY A 282 18.09 -14.07 15.84
C GLY A 282 18.20 -12.98 14.77
N ALA A 283 19.43 -12.56 14.44
CA ALA A 283 19.74 -11.40 13.59
C ALA A 283 19.16 -11.48 12.16
N ALA A 284 17.85 -11.26 12.02
CA ALA A 284 17.18 -11.05 10.76
C ALA A 284 17.46 -9.60 10.33
N GLY A 285 18.16 -9.46 9.21
CA GLY A 285 18.51 -8.16 8.64
C GLY A 285 17.35 -7.61 7.82
N ILE A 286 17.05 -6.33 8.03
CA ILE A 286 16.29 -5.51 7.09
C ILE A 286 17.25 -4.56 6.40
N GLY A 287 17.12 -4.39 5.08
CA GLY A 287 17.99 -3.47 4.37
C GLY A 287 17.56 -3.24 2.93
N GLY A 288 18.14 -2.20 2.33
CA GLY A 288 17.83 -1.83 0.97
C GLY A 288 18.45 -0.51 0.57
N TYR A 289 17.81 0.15 -0.39
CA TYR A 289 18.33 1.34 -1.06
C TYR A 289 17.28 2.43 -1.09
N TYR A 290 17.73 3.67 -1.00
CA TYR A 290 16.90 4.83 -1.25
C TYR A 290 17.47 5.71 -2.36
N ASN A 291 16.59 6.47 -3.00
CA ASN A 291 16.95 7.50 -3.96
C ASN A 291 16.23 8.79 -3.57
N ILE A 292 17.00 9.87 -3.46
CA ILE A 292 16.47 11.21 -3.18
C ILE A 292 16.70 12.11 -4.40
N PRO A 293 15.73 12.96 -4.78
CA PRO A 293 15.91 13.89 -5.89
C PRO A 293 17.08 14.86 -5.64
N ALA A 294 17.66 15.40 -6.71
CA ALA A 294 18.69 16.42 -6.60
C ALA A 294 18.21 17.61 -5.76
N GLY A 295 19.06 18.08 -4.83
CA GLY A 295 18.74 19.16 -3.91
C GLY A 295 17.87 18.76 -2.70
N ALA A 296 17.48 17.49 -2.58
CA ALA A 296 16.85 16.96 -1.38
C ALA A 296 17.90 16.43 -0.38
N THR A 297 17.53 16.33 0.90
CA THR A 297 18.37 15.77 1.97
C THR A 297 17.58 14.76 2.78
N LEU A 298 18.16 13.59 3.02
CA LEU A 298 17.59 12.58 3.91
C LEU A 298 17.55 13.13 5.35
N VAL A 299 16.41 13.00 6.01
CA VAL A 299 16.22 13.41 7.41
C VAL A 299 16.30 12.19 8.32
N ASN A 300 15.42 11.20 8.11
CA ASN A 300 15.49 9.92 8.80
C ASN A 300 14.73 8.81 8.06
N LEU A 301 14.95 7.58 8.50
CA LEU A 301 14.14 6.41 8.17
C LEU A 301 13.34 6.00 9.41
N ARG A 302 12.07 5.63 9.22
CA ARG A 302 11.15 5.17 10.27
C ARG A 302 10.57 3.84 9.87
N LEU A 303 10.58 2.87 10.77
CA LEU A 303 10.00 1.55 10.54
C LEU A 303 8.79 1.35 11.44
N GLU A 304 7.73 0.78 10.87
CA GLU A 304 6.47 0.52 11.56
C GLU A 304 5.98 -0.91 11.25
N LEU A 305 5.30 -1.52 12.21
CA LEU A 305 4.42 -2.66 11.98
C LEU A 305 3.01 -2.17 11.67
N VAL A 306 2.39 -2.75 10.66
CA VAL A 306 0.98 -2.54 10.33
C VAL A 306 0.26 -3.87 10.46
N SER A 307 -0.78 -3.91 11.29
CA SER A 307 -1.58 -5.11 11.52
C SER A 307 -2.37 -5.48 10.28
N VAL A 308 -2.27 -6.75 9.89
CA VAL A 308 -3.08 -7.31 8.79
C VAL A 308 -4.53 -7.53 9.21
N GLN A 309 -4.85 -7.53 10.51
CA GLN A 309 -6.22 -7.73 10.98
C GLN A 309 -7.05 -6.45 11.02
N ASP A 310 -6.47 -5.33 11.45
CA ASP A 310 -7.21 -4.10 11.76
C ASP A 310 -6.52 -2.80 11.31
N GLY A 311 -5.34 -2.89 10.68
CA GLY A 311 -4.60 -1.73 10.19
C GLY A 311 -3.90 -0.92 11.28
N SER A 312 -3.92 -1.35 12.54
CA SER A 312 -3.21 -0.68 13.63
C SER A 312 -1.71 -0.56 13.33
N VAL A 313 -1.13 0.60 13.61
CA VAL A 313 0.27 0.92 13.31
C VAL A 313 1.08 1.03 14.60
N TYR A 314 2.20 0.32 14.66
CA TYR A 314 3.12 0.32 15.80
C TYR A 314 4.53 0.70 15.35
N PRO A 315 5.09 1.86 15.78
CA PRO A 315 6.48 2.19 15.49
C PRO A 315 7.45 1.18 16.11
N ILE A 316 8.55 0.95 15.41
CA ILE A 316 9.67 0.13 15.85
C ILE A 316 10.88 1.04 16.07
N THR A 317 11.65 0.76 17.12
CA THR A 317 12.96 1.39 17.31
C THR A 317 13.85 1.01 16.12
N PHE A 318 14.22 1.99 15.29
CA PHE A 318 14.92 1.75 14.05
C PHE A 318 16.08 2.73 13.85
N THR A 319 17.30 2.23 14.02
CA THR A 319 18.54 3.02 13.89
C THR A 319 19.49 2.33 12.90
N PRO A 320 19.19 2.40 11.59
CA PRO A 320 19.96 1.69 10.58
C PRO A 320 21.37 2.26 10.44
N SER A 321 22.29 1.39 10.02
CA SER A 321 23.60 1.80 9.52
C SER A 321 23.47 2.22 8.06
N PHE A 322 24.18 3.28 7.66
CA PHE A 322 24.21 3.78 6.29
C PHE A 322 25.51 3.41 5.60
N GLY A 323 25.40 2.87 4.39
CA GLY A 323 26.52 2.43 3.56
C GLY A 323 26.66 3.26 2.29
N ALA A 324 27.66 2.89 1.47
CA ALA A 324 27.86 3.50 0.16
C ALA A 324 26.66 3.29 -0.77
N GLY A 325 26.43 4.24 -1.68
CA GLY A 325 25.38 4.12 -2.70
C GLY A 325 23.95 4.22 -2.17
N ASN A 326 23.72 5.04 -1.14
CA ASN A 326 22.41 5.20 -0.48
C ASN A 326 21.84 3.87 0.05
N PHE A 327 22.73 2.97 0.45
CA PHE A 327 22.37 1.72 1.09
C PHE A 327 22.11 1.94 2.59
N PHE A 328 21.17 1.19 3.15
CA PHE A 328 20.99 1.09 4.59
C PHE A 328 20.70 -0.35 5.00
N ASN A 329 21.07 -0.69 6.23
CA ASN A 329 20.72 -1.97 6.84
C ASN A 329 20.56 -1.86 8.36
N TYR A 330 19.84 -2.80 8.92
CA TYR A 330 19.62 -2.93 10.35
C TYR A 330 19.40 -4.39 10.71
N TYR A 331 19.95 -4.83 11.84
CA TYR A 331 19.73 -6.17 12.38
C TYR A 331 18.91 -6.05 13.64
N PHE A 332 17.71 -6.62 13.60
CA PHE A 332 16.78 -6.52 14.72
C PHE A 332 17.31 -7.18 15.98
N GLN A 333 17.02 -6.54 17.11
CA GLN A 333 17.07 -7.10 18.45
C GLN A 333 15.64 -7.29 18.96
N PRO A 334 15.40 -8.27 19.85
CA PRO A 334 14.07 -8.46 20.45
C PRO A 334 13.49 -7.18 21.08
N SER A 335 14.35 -6.34 21.69
CA SER A 335 13.96 -5.07 22.33
C SER A 335 13.38 -4.04 21.36
N ASP A 336 13.64 -4.14 20.06
CA ASP A 336 13.10 -3.21 19.07
C ASP A 336 11.57 -3.32 18.96
N PHE A 337 11.03 -4.47 19.39
CA PHE A 337 9.61 -4.80 19.37
C PHE A 337 8.91 -4.60 20.72
N ASP A 338 9.62 -4.12 21.74
CA ASP A 338 9.04 -3.87 23.07
C ASP A 338 7.85 -2.91 23.00
N TYR A 339 7.95 -1.84 22.21
CA TYR A 339 6.84 -0.89 22.06
C TYR A 339 5.61 -1.54 21.40
N PRO A 340 5.70 -2.17 20.22
CA PRO A 340 4.56 -2.88 19.63
C PRO A 340 3.92 -3.90 20.59
N VAL A 341 4.72 -4.75 21.24
CA VAL A 341 4.22 -5.79 22.16
C VAL A 341 3.47 -5.16 23.34
N ASN A 342 4.08 -4.17 24.00
CA ASN A 342 3.49 -3.52 25.18
C ASN A 342 2.25 -2.68 24.85
N ASN A 343 2.04 -2.32 23.58
CA ASN A 343 0.89 -1.56 23.12
C ASN A 343 -0.17 -2.41 22.40
N GLY A 344 -0.08 -3.76 22.51
CA GLY A 344 -1.15 -4.65 22.08
C GLY A 344 -1.05 -5.14 20.64
N ALA A 345 0.12 -5.02 19.99
CA ALA A 345 0.33 -5.66 18.70
C ALA A 345 0.18 -7.18 18.82
N THR A 346 -0.75 -7.76 18.05
CA THR A 346 -1.02 -9.20 18.03
C THR A 346 -1.14 -9.70 16.58
N GLY A 347 -1.13 -11.03 16.38
CA GLY A 347 -1.36 -11.59 15.05
C GLY A 347 -0.26 -11.30 14.01
N GLN A 348 -0.62 -11.37 12.74
CA GLN A 348 0.24 -11.13 11.58
C GLN A 348 0.39 -9.63 11.30
N GLN A 349 1.61 -9.21 11.00
CA GLN A 349 2.02 -7.82 10.81
C GLN A 349 2.87 -7.68 9.55
N LYS A 350 2.81 -6.50 8.92
CA LYS A 350 3.68 -6.10 7.80
C LYS A 350 4.59 -4.95 8.21
N PHE A 351 5.80 -4.91 7.67
CA PHE A 351 6.71 -3.78 7.79
C PHE A 351 6.36 -2.71 6.76
N ARG A 352 6.30 -1.46 7.23
CA ARG A 352 6.30 -0.26 6.40
C ARG A 352 7.48 0.61 6.77
N LEU A 353 8.34 0.89 5.79
CA LEU A 353 9.48 1.78 5.96
C LEU A 353 9.17 3.13 5.33
N SER A 354 9.19 4.18 6.13
CA SER A 354 9.01 5.56 5.69
C SER A 354 10.34 6.30 5.71
N MET A 355 10.71 6.90 4.59
CA MET A 355 11.82 7.84 4.44
C MET A 355 11.31 9.27 4.50
N VAL A 356 11.73 10.02 5.51
CA VAL A 356 11.49 11.46 5.62
C VAL A 356 12.67 12.19 4.98
N TYR A 357 12.37 13.10 4.06
CA TYR A 357 13.37 13.91 3.38
C TYR A 357 12.93 15.37 3.27
N LEU A 358 13.90 16.29 3.25
CA LEU A 358 13.68 17.72 3.07
C LEU A 358 13.94 18.07 1.61
N GLN A 359 12.99 18.72 0.94
CA GLN A 359 13.14 19.20 -0.43
C GLN A 359 12.51 20.60 -0.53
N ASN A 360 13.28 21.59 -1.01
CA ASN A 360 12.84 22.98 -1.13
C ASN A 360 12.28 23.57 0.17
N GLY A 361 12.81 23.17 1.33
CA GLY A 361 12.36 23.63 2.64
C GLY A 361 11.12 22.93 3.20
N GLU A 362 10.54 21.96 2.48
CA GLU A 362 9.39 21.17 2.92
C GLU A 362 9.78 19.73 3.24
N TYR A 363 9.24 19.20 4.35
CA TYR A 363 9.36 17.78 4.68
C TYR A 363 8.40 16.96 3.82
N LYS A 364 8.94 15.91 3.20
CA LYS A 364 8.21 14.96 2.37
C LYS A 364 8.49 13.54 2.84
N ILE A 365 7.58 12.63 2.48
CA ILE A 365 7.66 11.22 2.84
C ILE A 365 7.59 10.40 1.56
N ALA A 366 8.55 9.49 1.42
CA ALA A 366 8.44 8.31 0.56
C ALA A 366 8.32 7.10 1.47
N TYR A 367 7.63 6.06 1.06
CA TYR A 367 7.58 4.83 1.84
C TYR A 367 7.64 3.62 0.91
N SER A 368 7.88 2.45 1.50
CA SER A 368 7.74 1.16 0.83
C SER A 368 7.24 0.13 1.84
N TRP A 369 6.62 -0.91 1.31
CA TRP A 369 6.36 -2.14 2.04
C TRP A 369 7.49 -3.13 1.78
N ASN A 370 7.52 -4.25 2.49
CA ASN A 370 8.53 -5.27 2.25
C ASN A 370 8.40 -5.87 0.83
N ASN A 371 9.40 -5.63 -0.02
CA ASN A 371 9.44 -6.08 -1.41
C ASN A 371 9.71 -7.60 -1.55
N TYR A 372 9.59 -8.38 -0.47
CA TYR A 372 9.67 -9.84 -0.50
C TYR A 372 8.30 -10.42 -0.93
N PRO A 373 8.17 -11.07 -2.10
CA PRO A 373 6.85 -11.29 -2.72
C PRO A 373 6.12 -12.56 -2.26
N TYR A 374 6.78 -13.42 -1.48
CA TYR A 374 6.29 -14.79 -1.24
C TYR A 374 5.29 -14.91 -0.10
N PHE A 375 5.19 -13.91 0.78
CA PHE A 375 4.38 -14.00 1.99
C PHE A 375 3.33 -12.89 2.08
N ASP A 376 2.21 -13.21 2.73
CA ASP A 376 1.09 -12.28 2.95
C ASP A 376 1.34 -11.34 4.15
N TYR A 377 2.34 -11.63 4.97
CA TYR A 377 2.77 -10.86 6.13
C TYR A 377 4.28 -11.03 6.34
N ASP A 378 4.87 -10.15 7.14
CA ASP A 378 6.31 -10.16 7.39
C ASP A 378 6.69 -10.79 8.72
N ILE A 379 5.86 -10.62 9.75
CA ILE A 379 6.09 -11.19 11.08
C ILE A 379 4.78 -11.54 11.80
N SER A 380 4.83 -12.52 12.71
CA SER A 380 3.73 -12.88 13.60
C SER A 380 4.06 -12.58 15.07
N MET A 381 3.19 -11.85 15.76
CA MET A 381 3.32 -11.56 17.20
C MET A 381 2.98 -12.76 18.10
N LYS A 382 2.70 -13.94 17.53
CA LYS A 382 2.46 -15.18 18.28
C LYS A 382 3.74 -15.86 18.76
N CYS A 383 4.90 -15.30 18.46
CA CYS A 383 6.20 -15.89 18.74
C CYS A 383 6.57 -15.96 20.23
N PRO A 384 7.14 -17.09 20.69
CA PRO A 384 7.65 -17.22 22.06
C PRO A 384 8.73 -16.19 22.41
N VAL A 385 9.61 -15.86 21.46
CA VAL A 385 10.73 -14.92 21.66
C VAL A 385 10.26 -13.46 21.79
N LEU A 386 9.28 -13.04 20.99
CA LEU A 386 8.65 -11.71 21.16
C LEU A 386 7.83 -11.62 22.46
N ARG A 387 7.31 -12.75 22.95
CA ARG A 387 6.57 -12.83 24.22
C ARG A 387 7.48 -12.93 25.44
N SER A 388 8.75 -13.30 25.29
CA SER A 388 9.74 -13.24 26.38
C SER A 388 10.21 -11.81 26.68
N ALA A 389 9.91 -10.86 25.78
CA ALA A 389 9.82 -9.43 26.11
C ALA A 389 8.57 -9.10 26.95
N GLN A 390 8.12 -10.03 27.79
CA GLN A 390 7.34 -9.66 28.96
C GLN A 390 8.25 -8.80 29.82
N SER A 391 7.98 -7.49 29.78
CA SER A 391 8.36 -6.58 30.84
C SER A 391 8.15 -7.32 32.16
N SER A 392 9.24 -7.62 32.88
CA SER A 392 9.16 -7.54 34.33
C SER A 392 8.44 -6.23 34.57
N VAL A 393 7.26 -6.22 35.19
CA VAL A 393 6.56 -4.99 35.54
C VAL A 393 7.59 -4.16 36.29
N LYS A 394 8.25 -3.21 35.60
CA LYS A 394 9.29 -2.39 36.20
C LYS A 394 8.46 -1.54 37.13
N GLU A 395 8.53 -1.81 38.42
CA GLU A 395 7.78 -1.06 39.42
C GLU A 395 7.88 0.42 39.07
N LYS A 396 6.72 1.07 38.89
CA LYS A 396 6.68 2.50 38.54
C LYS A 396 7.57 3.25 39.51
N MET A 397 8.68 3.80 39.01
CA MET A 397 9.68 4.48 39.85
C MET A 397 9.09 5.70 40.57
N PHE A 398 8.05 6.30 40.00
CA PHE A 398 7.33 7.41 40.59
C PHE A 398 5.83 7.35 40.28
N THR A 399 5.07 8.18 40.99
CA THR A 399 3.63 8.39 40.74
C THR A 399 3.34 9.89 40.70
N LEU A 400 2.27 10.24 39.98
CA LEU A 400 1.84 11.63 39.79
C LEU A 400 0.50 11.87 40.48
N THR A 401 0.41 12.90 41.31
CA THR A 401 -0.85 13.21 42.00
C THR A 401 -1.05 14.72 42.25
N PRO A 402 -2.24 15.28 41.99
CA PRO A 402 -3.38 14.65 41.33
C PRO A 402 -3.16 14.51 39.82
N ASN A 403 -3.79 13.51 39.20
CA ASN A 403 -3.89 13.36 37.74
C ASN A 403 -5.33 12.92 37.38
N PRO A 404 -6.15 13.74 36.70
CA PRO A 404 -5.83 15.04 36.11
C PRO A 404 -5.48 16.14 37.13
N THR A 405 -4.80 17.20 36.67
CA THR A 405 -4.36 18.36 37.47
C THR A 405 -4.86 19.67 36.87
N ASN A 406 -4.94 20.74 37.66
CA ASN A 406 -5.13 22.12 37.18
C ASN A 406 -3.79 22.83 36.88
N GLY A 407 -2.69 22.07 36.84
CA GLY A 407 -1.33 22.54 36.63
C GLY A 407 -0.44 22.46 37.87
N LEU A 408 -1.01 22.19 39.06
CA LEU A 408 -0.26 21.92 40.29
C LEU A 408 -0.33 20.43 40.61
N PHE A 409 0.81 19.75 40.66
CA PHE A 409 0.87 18.32 41.00
C PHE A 409 2.21 17.94 41.64
N LYS A 410 2.26 16.74 42.20
CA LYS A 410 3.44 16.15 42.82
C LYS A 410 3.96 14.97 42.03
N VAL A 411 5.28 14.86 41.96
CA VAL A 411 6.01 13.65 41.58
C VAL A 411 6.46 12.95 42.86
N LEU A 412 5.90 11.77 43.15
CA LEU A 412 6.24 10.97 44.33
C LEU A 412 7.16 9.81 43.90
N LEU A 413 8.42 9.84 44.32
CA LEU A 413 9.43 8.82 43.99
C LEU A 413 9.31 7.62 44.95
N LYS A 414 9.19 6.41 44.41
CA LYS A 414 9.01 5.18 45.22
C LYS A 414 10.31 4.66 45.84
N ASN A 415 11.45 4.93 45.20
CA ASN A 415 12.78 4.55 45.69
C ASN A 415 13.62 5.82 45.97
N ASN A 416 14.57 5.73 46.90
CA ASN A 416 15.53 6.82 47.16
C ASN A 416 16.43 6.98 45.94
N LEU A 417 16.08 7.89 45.04
CA LEU A 417 16.95 8.31 43.94
C LEU A 417 18.04 9.21 44.52
N GLU A 418 19.30 8.76 44.50
CA GLU A 418 20.45 9.54 44.99
C GLU A 418 20.62 10.84 44.18
N SER A 419 20.61 10.72 42.84
CA SER A 419 20.55 11.85 41.92
C SER A 419 19.89 11.51 40.58
N GLY A 420 19.44 12.56 39.87
CA GLY A 420 18.91 12.46 38.52
C GLY A 420 18.36 13.78 38.00
N ARG A 421 17.57 13.75 36.93
CA ARG A 421 16.85 14.90 36.39
C ARG A 421 15.38 14.56 36.13
N LEU A 422 14.52 15.50 36.48
CA LEU A 422 13.11 15.54 36.13
C LEU A 422 12.92 16.48 34.95
N GLU A 423 12.24 16.01 33.91
CA GLU A 423 11.90 16.77 32.73
C GLU A 423 10.42 16.61 32.41
N ILE A 424 9.75 17.70 32.05
CA ILE A 424 8.36 17.66 31.58
C ILE A 424 8.33 18.26 30.18
N ARG A 425 7.71 17.55 29.24
CA ARG A 425 7.56 17.99 27.85
C ARG A 425 6.10 18.04 27.43
N ASP A 426 5.79 18.96 26.52
CA ASP A 426 4.53 18.95 25.78
C ASP A 426 4.54 17.85 24.68
N LEU A 427 3.40 17.63 24.00
CA LEU A 427 3.30 16.64 22.91
C LEU A 427 4.15 16.98 21.68
N ASN A 428 4.61 18.23 21.54
CA ASN A 428 5.51 18.66 20.47
C ASN A 428 6.98 18.45 20.86
N GLY A 429 7.26 17.92 22.05
CA GLY A 429 8.60 17.65 22.56
C GLY A 429 9.29 18.85 23.19
N ASN A 430 8.63 20.01 23.35
CA ASN A 430 9.22 21.18 24.00
C ASN A 430 9.30 20.95 25.51
N ALA A 431 10.47 21.20 26.11
CA ALA A 431 10.63 21.15 27.55
C ALA A 431 9.90 22.31 28.23
N VAL A 432 8.93 22.00 29.09
CA VAL A 432 8.14 22.98 29.83
C VAL A 432 8.60 23.17 31.26
N TYR A 433 9.31 22.18 31.81
CA TYR A 433 9.92 22.18 33.15
C TYR A 433 11.14 21.26 33.17
N ASN A 434 12.19 21.67 33.90
CA ASN A 434 13.39 20.87 34.13
C ASN A 434 13.92 21.11 35.55
N LYS A 435 14.31 20.04 36.24
CA LYS A 435 14.91 20.11 37.59
C LYS A 435 15.91 18.98 37.81
N VAL A 436 17.03 19.28 38.44
CA VAL A 436 17.96 18.26 38.95
C VAL A 436 17.45 17.76 40.31
N ILE A 437 17.34 16.44 40.45
CA ILE A 437 16.90 15.76 41.66
C ILE A 437 18.14 15.37 42.47
N ARG A 438 18.11 15.63 43.79
CA ARG A 438 19.16 15.21 44.73
C ARG A 438 18.52 14.73 46.03
N ASN A 439 18.44 13.42 46.24
CA ASN A 439 17.83 12.82 47.44
C ASN A 439 16.42 13.36 47.78
N GLU A 440 15.61 13.68 46.78
CA GLU A 440 14.22 14.13 47.00
C GLU A 440 13.26 12.93 46.91
N LYS A 441 12.22 12.90 47.76
CA LYS A 441 11.15 11.89 47.70
C LYS A 441 9.87 12.42 47.05
N GLU A 442 9.64 13.73 47.16
CA GLU A 442 8.50 14.41 46.58
C GLU A 442 8.97 15.69 45.90
N ILE A 443 8.44 15.97 44.71
CA ILE A 443 8.75 17.16 43.93
C ILE A 443 7.44 17.84 43.57
N ASN A 444 7.26 19.07 44.06
CA ASN A 444 6.12 19.90 43.69
C ASN A 444 6.36 20.55 42.34
N ILE A 445 5.40 20.40 41.44
CA ILE A 445 5.44 20.91 40.08
C ILE A 445 4.32 21.92 39.86
N ASP A 446 4.68 23.01 39.20
CA ASP A 446 3.76 24.03 38.72
C ASP A 446 3.94 24.24 37.21
N ILE A 447 2.93 23.82 36.46
CA ILE A 447 2.73 24.09 35.03
C ILE A 447 1.41 24.84 34.79
N SER A 448 0.88 25.54 35.80
CA SER A 448 -0.38 26.30 35.72
C SER A 448 -0.39 27.31 34.57
N SER A 449 0.76 27.91 34.26
CA SER A 449 0.96 28.86 33.15
C SER A 449 0.97 28.22 31.75
N ARG A 450 0.92 26.88 31.66
CA ARG A 450 0.92 26.14 30.39
C ARG A 450 -0.51 25.84 29.94
N LYS A 451 -0.70 25.62 28.63
CA LYS A 451 -2.02 25.34 28.04
C LYS A 451 -2.61 24.04 28.60
N GLU A 452 -3.94 23.93 28.61
CA GLU A 452 -4.61 22.66 28.88
C GLU A 452 -4.16 21.60 27.87
N GLY A 453 -4.03 20.34 28.31
CA GLY A 453 -3.53 19.27 27.44
C GLY A 453 -2.72 18.20 28.16
N VAL A 454 -2.06 17.36 27.35
CA VAL A 454 -1.26 16.23 27.82
C VAL A 454 0.21 16.61 27.88
N TYR A 455 0.86 16.25 28.99
CA TYR A 455 2.30 16.40 29.16
C TYR A 455 2.93 15.05 29.54
N ILE A 456 4.18 14.86 29.11
CA ILE A 456 4.99 13.69 29.45
C ILE A 456 5.98 14.09 30.53
N VAL A 457 5.96 13.39 31.66
CA VAL A 457 6.87 13.58 32.78
C VAL A 457 7.92 12.48 32.73
N ASN A 458 9.19 12.85 32.62
CA ASN A 458 10.34 11.96 32.56
C ASN A 458 11.23 12.13 33.79
N VAL A 459 11.51 11.05 34.51
CA VAL A 459 12.57 10.98 35.52
C VAL A 459 13.73 10.20 34.91
N ILE A 460 14.92 10.80 34.89
CA ILE A 460 16.13 10.22 34.31
C ILE A 460 17.15 10.08 35.43
N ASN A 461 17.57 8.84 35.74
CA ASN A 461 18.54 8.59 36.80
C ASN A 461 20.00 8.75 36.31
N ASP A 462 20.96 8.62 37.22
CA ASP A 462 22.40 8.74 36.90
C ASP A 462 22.92 7.64 35.96
N LYS A 463 22.19 6.53 35.83
CA LYS A 463 22.47 5.47 34.84
C LYS A 463 21.84 5.77 33.47
N ASN A 464 21.28 6.97 33.31
CA ASN A 464 20.59 7.44 32.11
C ASN A 464 19.35 6.59 31.73
N GLU A 465 18.77 5.86 32.70
CA GLU A 465 17.49 5.19 32.52
C GLU A 465 16.36 6.20 32.61
N ILE A 466 15.40 6.14 31.68
CA ILE A 466 14.26 7.06 31.60
C ILE A 466 13.00 6.35 32.08
N TYR A 467 12.30 6.96 33.02
CA TYR A 467 11.01 6.54 33.52
C TYR A 467 9.97 7.61 33.15
N SER A 468 8.89 7.22 32.49
CA SER A 468 7.93 8.17 31.91
C SER A 468 6.50 7.93 32.41
N GLU A 469 5.79 9.00 32.75
CA GLU A 469 4.36 8.96 33.08
C GLU A 469 3.63 10.14 32.41
N LYS A 470 2.34 9.93 32.11
CA LYS A 470 1.48 10.94 31.49
C LYS A 470 0.73 11.75 32.55
N ILE A 471 0.74 13.08 32.43
CA ILE A 471 -0.12 13.98 33.22
C ILE A 471 -1.10 14.73 32.31
N ILE A 472 -2.35 14.84 32.77
CA ILE A 472 -3.42 15.56 32.06
C ILE A 472 -3.69 16.87 32.80
N LYS A 473 -3.39 18.01 32.17
CA LYS A 473 -3.78 19.34 32.67
C LYS A 473 -5.15 19.70 32.11
N LYS A 474 -6.12 19.88 33.01
CA LYS A 474 -7.44 20.40 32.67
C LYS A 474 -7.42 21.90 32.46
#